data_AF-A0A4Q3UYQ6-F1
#
_entry.id   AF-A0A4Q3UYQ6-F1
#
_cell.length_a   1.000
_cell.length_b   1.000
_cell.length_c   1.000
_cell.angle_alpha   90.00
_cell.angle_beta   90.00
_cell.angle_gamma   90.00
#
_symmetry.space_group_name_H-M   'P 1'
#
loop_
_entity.id
_entity.type
_entity.pdbx_description
1 polymer ?
#
loop_
_entity_poly.entity_id
_entity_poly.type
_entity_poly.pdbx_seq_one_letter_code
_entity_poly.pdbx_strand_id
1 'polypeptide(L)'
;MKKTGYIFLLIALMCSTCTNKKNTPDISGVKVAVTVQRFDEGFFSIDTNNLEPGLDALQKQYPQLLTPYLESVLGVTDPSGIKTFMRLYRPIFDSTQKLYKNFDPVKKQIEEAFRYVKYYFPSYETPSKLIPVVGPMNSLNDLAKMANGE
;
A
#
# COMPACT_ATOMS: atom_id res chain seq x y z
N MET A 1 0.27 39.78 -51.17
CA MET A 1 -0.62 38.81 -50.49
C MET A 1 0.00 37.42 -50.25
N LYS A 2 1.11 37.04 -50.91
CA LYS A 2 1.74 35.70 -50.72
C LYS A 2 2.57 35.54 -49.42
N LYS A 3 3.08 36.63 -48.84
CA LYS A 3 3.94 36.59 -47.63
C LYS A 3 3.18 36.26 -46.34
N THR A 4 1.89 36.63 -46.26
CA THR A 4 1.03 36.35 -45.10
C THR A 4 0.70 34.86 -44.97
N GLY A 5 0.63 34.13 -46.09
CA GLY A 5 0.42 32.67 -46.10
C GLY A 5 1.61 31.90 -45.52
N TYR A 6 2.85 32.36 -45.75
CA TYR A 6 4.03 31.75 -45.17
C TYR A 6 4.10 31.93 -43.65
N ILE A 7 3.66 33.09 -43.13
CA ILE A 7 3.59 33.34 -41.68
C ILE A 7 2.56 32.40 -41.03
N PHE A 8 1.41 32.20 -41.68
CA PHE A 8 0.38 31.29 -41.18
C PHE A 8 0.83 29.82 -41.22
N LEU A 9 1.57 29.41 -42.26
CA LEU A 9 2.17 28.08 -42.38
C LEU A 9 3.24 27.83 -41.29
N LEU A 10 4.05 28.85 -40.96
CA LEU A 10 5.11 28.76 -39.96
C LEU A 10 4.53 28.68 -38.54
N ILE A 11 3.42 29.39 -38.27
CA ILE A 11 2.67 29.29 -37.01
C ILE A 11 1.98 27.92 -36.89
N ALA A 12 1.40 27.39 -37.97
CA ALA A 12 0.78 26.07 -37.96
C ALA A 12 1.79 24.93 -37.70
N LEU A 13 3.02 25.05 -38.21
CA LEU A 13 4.09 24.07 -37.99
C LEU A 13 4.60 24.06 -36.54
N MET A 14 4.59 25.21 -35.85
CA MET A 14 5.00 25.32 -34.44
C MET A 14 3.97 24.70 -33.48
N CYS A 15 2.69 24.68 -33.84
CA CYS A 15 1.64 24.04 -33.04
C CYS A 15 1.68 22.49 -33.06
N SER A 16 2.51 21.86 -33.91
CA SER A 16 2.60 20.39 -34.02
C SER A 16 3.68 19.75 -33.13
N THR A 17 4.40 20.53 -32.31
CA THR A 17 5.58 20.01 -31.56
C THR A 17 5.26 19.49 -30.15
N CYS A 18 4.03 19.62 -29.66
CA CYS A 18 3.66 19.12 -28.34
C CYS A 18 3.30 17.63 -28.39
N THR A 19 4.28 16.77 -28.69
CA THR A 19 4.14 15.34 -28.42
C THR A 19 4.44 15.13 -26.94
N ASN A 20 3.38 15.12 -26.12
CA ASN A 20 3.41 14.67 -24.73
C ASN A 20 3.71 13.16 -24.68
N LYS A 21 4.88 12.73 -25.16
CA LYS A 21 5.37 11.38 -24.88
C LYS A 21 5.72 11.35 -23.41
N LYS A 22 4.85 10.73 -22.61
CA LYS A 22 5.21 10.31 -21.25
C LYS A 22 6.51 9.53 -21.35
N ASN A 23 7.58 10.05 -20.76
CA ASN A 23 8.88 9.39 -20.65
C ASN A 23 8.84 8.23 -19.63
N THR A 24 7.76 7.45 -19.63
CA THR A 24 7.64 6.24 -18.81
C THR A 24 8.33 5.11 -19.55
N PRO A 25 9.34 4.46 -18.94
CA PRO A 25 9.98 3.31 -19.55
C PRO A 25 8.99 2.15 -19.70
N ASP A 26 9.22 1.32 -20.71
CA ASP A 26 8.47 0.09 -20.88
C ASP A 26 8.96 -0.96 -19.88
N ILE A 27 8.07 -1.34 -18.97
CA ILE A 27 8.31 -2.33 -17.91
C ILE A 27 7.56 -3.65 -18.16
N SER A 28 6.99 -3.86 -19.34
CA SER A 28 6.23 -5.06 -19.70
C SER A 28 7.06 -6.34 -19.56
N GLY A 29 8.38 -6.27 -19.80
CA GLY A 29 9.31 -7.39 -19.64
C GLY A 29 9.83 -7.62 -18.22
N VAL A 30 9.64 -6.65 -17.29
CA VAL A 30 10.11 -6.79 -15.91
C VAL A 30 9.10 -7.61 -15.12
N LYS A 31 9.54 -8.72 -14.53
CA LYS A 31 8.66 -9.59 -13.73
C LYS A 31 8.90 -9.36 -12.24
N VAL A 32 7.84 -9.00 -11.53
CA VAL A 32 7.80 -8.98 -10.06
C VAL A 32 6.52 -9.67 -9.64
N ALA A 33 6.61 -10.52 -8.64
CA ALA A 33 5.46 -11.18 -8.04
C ALA A 33 5.52 -11.00 -6.52
N VAL A 34 4.40 -10.59 -5.95
CA VAL A 34 4.26 -10.45 -4.50
C VAL A 34 3.08 -11.28 -4.01
N THR A 35 3.21 -11.83 -2.80
CA THR A 35 2.12 -12.56 -2.14
C THR A 35 1.57 -11.71 -1.02
N VAL A 36 0.25 -11.55 -0.98
CA VAL A 36 -0.43 -10.85 0.12
C VAL A 36 -0.71 -11.85 1.23
N GLN A 37 -0.33 -11.52 2.47
CA GLN A 37 -0.65 -12.32 3.65
C GLN A 37 -1.49 -11.47 4.60
N ARG A 38 -2.76 -11.82 4.78
CA ARG A 38 -3.76 -11.03 5.51
C ARG A 38 -3.61 -11.17 7.02
N PHE A 39 -2.49 -10.65 7.56
CA PHE A 39 -2.23 -10.63 9.00
C PHE A 39 -3.30 -9.85 9.76
N ASP A 40 -3.75 -8.72 9.20
CA ASP A 40 -4.86 -7.92 9.70
C ASP A 40 -6.12 -8.79 9.96
N GLU A 41 -6.51 -9.62 9.01
CA GLU A 41 -7.64 -10.55 9.20
C GLU A 41 -7.36 -11.57 10.30
N GLY A 42 -6.16 -12.17 10.32
CA GLY A 42 -5.75 -13.10 11.36
C GLY A 42 -5.85 -12.49 12.75
N PHE A 43 -5.29 -11.30 12.95
CA PHE A 43 -5.30 -10.57 14.21
C PHE A 43 -6.72 -10.22 14.67
N PHE A 44 -7.55 -9.62 13.80
CA PHE A 44 -8.93 -9.24 14.15
C PHE A 44 -9.91 -10.42 14.21
N SER A 45 -9.49 -11.64 13.86
CA SER A 45 -10.28 -12.87 14.02
C SER A 45 -10.09 -13.57 15.38
N ILE A 46 -9.10 -13.15 16.17
CA ILE A 46 -8.81 -13.77 17.48
C ILE A 46 -9.99 -13.57 18.45
N ASP A 47 -10.38 -14.64 19.15
CA ASP A 47 -11.35 -14.57 20.23
C ASP A 47 -10.77 -13.79 21.43
N THR A 48 -11.28 -12.59 21.65
CA THR A 48 -10.84 -11.73 22.75
C THR A 48 -11.18 -12.28 24.14
N ASN A 49 -12.08 -13.26 24.27
CA ASN A 49 -12.32 -13.97 25.54
C ASN A 49 -11.21 -14.97 25.85
N ASN A 50 -10.54 -15.49 24.82
CA ASN A 50 -9.46 -16.47 24.91
C ASN A 50 -8.28 -16.07 24.01
N LEU A 51 -7.60 -14.99 24.40
CA LEU A 51 -6.63 -14.27 23.58
C LEU A 51 -5.34 -15.08 23.32
N GLU A 52 -4.81 -15.75 24.34
CA GLU A 52 -3.49 -16.40 24.30
C GLU A 52 -3.37 -17.44 23.17
N PRO A 53 -4.30 -18.42 23.01
CA PRO A 53 -4.18 -19.41 21.94
C PRO A 53 -4.24 -18.79 20.53
N GLY A 54 -5.00 -17.71 20.36
CA GLY A 54 -5.10 -17.00 19.09
C GLY A 54 -3.81 -16.24 18.76
N LEU A 55 -3.21 -15.57 19.73
CA LEU A 55 -1.92 -14.90 19.57
C LEU A 55 -0.80 -15.90 19.30
N ASP A 56 -0.78 -17.05 20.00
CA ASP A 56 0.20 -18.11 19.78
C ASP A 56 0.12 -18.70 18.37
N ALA A 57 -1.10 -18.95 17.88
CA ALA A 57 -1.31 -19.41 16.51
C ALA A 57 -0.84 -18.37 15.49
N LEU A 58 -1.14 -17.09 15.73
CA LEU A 58 -0.74 -15.99 14.86
C LEU A 58 0.79 -15.78 14.87
N GLN A 59 1.45 -15.90 16.03
CA GLN A 59 2.91 -15.85 16.17
C GLN A 59 3.58 -16.96 15.34
N LYS A 60 3.03 -18.18 15.36
CA LYS A 60 3.56 -19.29 14.56
C LYS A 60 3.44 -19.03 13.06
N GLN A 61 2.36 -18.39 12.62
CA GLN A 61 2.14 -18.04 11.22
C GLN A 61 3.01 -16.84 10.78
N TYR A 62 3.25 -15.88 11.68
CA TYR A 62 3.97 -14.63 11.41
C TYR A 62 5.07 -14.35 12.44
N PRO A 63 6.10 -15.21 12.54
CA PRO A 63 7.07 -15.19 13.64
C PRO A 63 7.89 -13.90 13.74
N GLN A 64 8.04 -13.18 12.63
CA GLN A 64 8.82 -11.95 12.56
C GLN A 64 7.96 -10.68 12.71
N LEU A 65 6.63 -10.79 12.82
CA LEU A 65 5.73 -9.64 12.74
C LEU A 65 4.93 -9.38 14.01
N LEU A 66 4.40 -10.41 14.69
CA LEU A 66 3.46 -10.18 15.78
C LEU A 66 4.09 -9.36 16.93
N THR A 67 5.28 -9.75 17.41
CA THR A 67 6.01 -8.99 18.43
C THR A 67 6.26 -7.53 18.06
N PRO A 68 6.93 -7.20 16.92
CA PRO A 68 7.15 -5.79 16.56
C PRO A 68 5.85 -5.03 16.23
N TYR A 69 4.79 -5.72 15.80
CA TYR A 69 3.48 -5.10 15.63
C TYR A 69 2.91 -4.67 16.99
N LEU A 70 2.89 -5.56 17.98
CA LEU A 70 2.40 -5.23 19.32
C LEU A 70 3.26 -4.16 20.02
N GLU A 71 4.59 -4.31 19.97
CA GLU A 71 5.52 -3.44 20.69
C GLU A 71 5.75 -2.10 20.01
N SER A 72 6.09 -2.10 18.72
CA SER A 72 6.56 -0.91 18.01
C SER A 72 5.46 -0.19 17.25
N VAL A 73 4.45 -0.92 16.75
CA VAL A 73 3.34 -0.31 16.00
C VAL A 73 2.21 0.07 16.95
N LEU A 74 1.76 -0.84 17.80
CA LEU A 74 0.67 -0.56 18.74
C LEU A 74 1.15 0.12 20.02
N GLY A 75 2.35 -0.22 20.50
CA GLY A 75 2.83 0.22 21.81
C GLY A 75 2.10 -0.47 22.97
N VAL A 76 1.61 -1.70 22.74
CA VAL A 76 0.76 -2.42 23.69
C VAL A 76 1.11 -3.91 23.71
N THR A 77 1.53 -4.40 24.87
CA THR A 77 1.97 -5.79 25.06
C THR A 77 1.14 -6.55 26.09
N ASP A 78 0.36 -5.86 26.93
CA ASP A 78 -0.47 -6.51 27.92
C ASP A 78 -1.83 -6.97 27.31
N PRO A 79 -2.40 -8.10 27.78
CA PRO A 79 -3.65 -8.62 27.23
C PRO A 79 -4.82 -7.63 27.29
N SER A 80 -4.90 -6.76 28.31
CA SER A 80 -6.00 -5.80 28.45
C SER A 80 -5.93 -4.70 27.40
N GLY A 81 -4.72 -4.18 27.17
CA GLY A 81 -4.44 -3.22 26.13
C GLY A 81 -4.72 -3.78 24.74
N ILE A 82 -4.27 -5.01 24.44
CA ILE A 82 -4.53 -5.65 23.14
C ILE A 82 -6.04 -5.78 22.89
N LYS A 83 -6.80 -6.27 23.87
CA LYS A 83 -8.27 -6.35 23.78
C LYS A 83 -8.90 -4.98 23.58
N THR A 84 -8.39 -3.97 24.27
CA THR A 84 -8.88 -2.58 24.15
C THR A 84 -8.62 -2.05 22.74
N PHE A 85 -7.42 -2.24 22.19
CA PHE A 85 -7.10 -1.87 20.82
C PHE A 85 -8.02 -2.58 19.82
N MET A 86 -8.13 -3.91 19.90
CA MET A 86 -9.00 -4.69 19.00
C MET A 86 -10.44 -4.19 19.03
N ARG A 87 -10.97 -3.87 20.21
CA ARG A 87 -12.33 -3.33 20.36
C ARG A 87 -12.47 -1.94 19.74
N LEU A 88 -11.55 -1.02 20.04
CA LEU A 88 -11.61 0.37 19.56
C LEU A 88 -11.40 0.45 18.04
N TYR A 89 -10.54 -0.38 17.48
CA TYR A 89 -10.19 -0.38 16.06
C TYR A 89 -11.01 -1.36 15.22
N ARG A 90 -11.94 -2.11 15.82
CA ARG A 90 -12.85 -2.99 15.08
C ARG A 90 -13.62 -2.27 13.96
N PRO A 91 -14.23 -1.08 14.19
CA PRO A 91 -14.96 -0.39 13.12
C PRO A 91 -14.06 0.06 11.96
N ILE A 92 -12.80 0.39 12.25
CA ILE A 92 -11.80 0.76 11.25
C ILE A 92 -11.48 -0.48 10.40
N PHE A 93 -11.16 -1.60 11.04
CA PHE A 93 -10.93 -2.88 10.36
C PHE A 93 -12.14 -3.29 9.50
N ASP A 94 -13.36 -3.23 10.04
CA ASP A 94 -14.56 -3.58 9.28
C ASP A 94 -14.77 -2.65 8.07
N SER A 95 -14.36 -1.39 8.16
CA SER A 95 -14.39 -0.45 7.05
C SER A 95 -13.32 -0.78 6.00
N THR A 96 -12.11 -1.19 6.42
CA THR A 96 -11.08 -1.64 5.48
C THR A 96 -11.53 -2.90 4.74
N GLN A 97 -12.28 -3.80 5.39
CA GLN A 97 -12.81 -5.00 4.72
C GLN A 97 -13.81 -4.64 3.60
N LYS A 98 -14.55 -3.54 3.69
CA LYS A 98 -15.44 -3.12 2.59
C LYS A 98 -14.67 -2.68 1.35
N LEU A 99 -13.48 -2.11 1.55
CA LEU A 99 -12.66 -1.54 0.47
C LEU A 99 -11.63 -2.54 -0.08
N TYR A 100 -11.05 -3.34 0.81
CA TYR A 100 -9.85 -4.12 0.55
C TYR A 100 -10.02 -5.63 0.76
N LYS A 101 -11.26 -6.12 0.91
CA LYS A 101 -11.54 -7.57 0.90
C LYS A 101 -10.94 -8.26 -0.33
N ASN A 102 -11.00 -7.60 -1.48
CA ASN A 102 -10.18 -7.98 -2.62
C ASN A 102 -8.92 -7.11 -2.65
N PHE A 103 -7.78 -7.68 -2.26
CA PHE A 103 -6.50 -6.97 -2.24
C PHE A 103 -5.77 -6.99 -3.60
N ASP A 104 -6.28 -7.70 -4.61
CA ASP A 104 -5.64 -7.82 -5.92
C ASP A 104 -5.38 -6.48 -6.63
N PRO A 105 -6.28 -5.47 -6.58
CA PRO A 105 -6.01 -4.17 -7.17
C PRO A 105 -4.77 -3.50 -6.56
N VAL A 106 -4.67 -3.50 -5.23
CA VAL A 106 -3.53 -2.93 -4.49
C VAL A 106 -2.26 -3.74 -4.77
N LYS A 107 -2.36 -5.06 -4.76
CA LYS A 107 -1.27 -5.97 -5.13
C LYS A 107 -0.70 -5.62 -6.50
N LYS A 108 -1.54 -5.48 -7.53
CA LYS A 108 -1.11 -5.17 -8.89
C LYS A 108 -0.41 -3.81 -8.98
N GLN A 109 -0.91 -2.80 -8.28
CA GLN A 109 -0.28 -1.48 -8.21
C GLN A 109 1.12 -1.55 -7.58
N ILE A 110 1.28 -2.34 -6.51
CA ILE A 110 2.58 -2.52 -5.85
C ILE A 110 3.54 -3.34 -6.73
N GLU A 111 3.06 -4.40 -7.39
CA GLU A 111 3.87 -5.16 -8.37
C GLU A 111 4.35 -4.26 -9.51
N GLU A 112 3.50 -3.37 -10.01
CA GLU A 112 3.87 -2.37 -11.01
C GLU A 112 4.92 -1.39 -10.49
N ALA A 113 4.75 -0.85 -9.29
CA ALA A 113 5.75 0.02 -8.66
C ALA A 113 7.11 -0.69 -8.52
N PHE A 114 7.12 -1.94 -8.08
CA PHE A 114 8.36 -2.72 -7.97
C PHE A 114 8.97 -3.09 -9.32
N ARG A 115 8.18 -3.25 -10.39
CA ARG A 115 8.71 -3.39 -11.75
C ARG A 115 9.47 -2.14 -12.17
N TYR A 116 8.98 -0.94 -11.84
CA TYR A 116 9.74 0.29 -12.06
C TYR A 116 11.01 0.34 -11.21
N VAL A 117 10.95 -0.01 -9.93
CA VAL A 117 12.14 -0.07 -9.06
C VAL A 117 13.19 -1.00 -9.65
N LYS A 118 12.80 -2.22 -10.08
CA LYS A 118 13.72 -3.17 -10.72
C LYS A 118 14.24 -2.69 -12.07
N TYR A 119 13.46 -1.94 -12.84
CA TYR A 119 13.92 -1.36 -14.09
C TYR A 119 15.09 -0.39 -13.86
N TYR A 120 14.96 0.51 -12.88
CA TYR A 120 16.01 1.50 -12.59
C TYR A 120 17.14 0.96 -11.71
N PHE A 121 16.84 -0.02 -10.85
CA PHE A 121 17.78 -0.62 -9.90
C PHE A 121 17.71 -2.17 -9.99
N PRO A 122 18.28 -2.79 -11.05
CA PRO A 122 18.16 -4.23 -11.27
C PRO A 122 18.65 -5.10 -10.11
N SER A 123 19.65 -4.64 -9.37
CA SER A 123 20.24 -5.28 -8.19
C SER A 123 19.40 -5.17 -6.91
N TYR A 124 18.34 -4.36 -6.88
CA TYR A 124 17.56 -4.13 -5.67
C TYR A 124 16.63 -5.32 -5.39
N GLU A 125 16.77 -6.00 -4.26
CA GLU A 125 15.88 -7.12 -3.90
C GLU A 125 14.51 -6.62 -3.44
N THR A 126 13.47 -6.86 -4.25
CA THR A 126 12.10 -6.47 -3.94
C THR A 126 11.48 -7.43 -2.92
N PRO A 127 10.65 -6.96 -1.99
CA PRO A 127 9.99 -7.84 -1.04
C PRO A 127 9.01 -8.78 -1.76
N SER A 128 9.02 -10.05 -1.36
CA SER A 128 8.14 -11.09 -1.93
C SER A 128 6.78 -11.17 -1.22
N LYS A 129 6.64 -10.52 -0.08
CA LYS A 129 5.45 -10.57 0.77
C LYS A 129 4.94 -9.17 1.10
N LEU A 130 3.64 -8.99 1.02
CA LEU A 130 2.93 -7.81 1.50
C LEU A 130 2.03 -8.22 2.65
N ILE A 131 2.20 -7.57 3.80
CA ILE A 131 1.49 -7.92 5.03
C ILE A 131 0.76 -6.69 5.54
N PRO A 132 -0.51 -6.47 5.17
CA PRO A 132 -1.31 -5.36 5.67
C PRO A 132 -1.57 -5.49 7.17
N VAL A 133 -1.57 -4.34 7.85
CA VAL A 133 -1.87 -4.21 9.28
C VAL A 133 -2.78 -3.00 9.49
N VAL A 134 -3.56 -2.99 10.58
CA VAL A 134 -4.25 -1.78 11.06
C VAL A 134 -3.42 -1.18 12.19
N GLY A 135 -2.86 0.00 11.99
CA GLY A 135 -2.09 0.72 13.02
C GLY A 135 -2.98 1.65 13.85
N PRO A 136 -2.50 2.10 15.01
CA PRO A 136 -3.15 3.15 15.76
C PRO A 136 -3.10 4.47 14.98
N MET A 137 -4.15 5.28 15.11
CA MET A 137 -4.16 6.62 14.55
C MET A 137 -3.36 7.55 15.47
N ASN A 138 -2.08 7.75 15.18
CA ASN A 138 -1.19 8.51 16.05
C ASN A 138 -0.81 9.87 15.41
N SER A 139 -1.50 10.92 15.84
CA SER A 139 -1.17 12.37 15.74
C SER A 139 -1.11 13.02 14.34
N LEU A 140 -1.75 14.20 14.23
CA LEU A 140 -1.77 15.24 13.17
C LEU A 140 -1.40 14.89 11.71
N ASN A 141 -0.29 14.21 11.46
CA ASN A 141 0.16 13.78 10.14
C ASN A 141 -0.81 12.75 9.50
N ASP A 142 -1.35 11.82 10.30
CA ASP A 142 -2.33 10.84 9.78
C ASP A 142 -3.68 11.50 9.45
N LEU A 143 -4.09 12.49 10.26
CA LEU A 143 -5.30 13.28 10.02
C LEU A 143 -5.17 14.20 8.80
N ALA A 144 -4.00 14.79 8.58
CA ALA A 144 -3.75 15.65 7.42
C ALA A 144 -3.83 14.86 6.10
N LYS A 145 -3.32 13.63 6.07
CA LYS A 145 -3.42 12.74 4.90
C LYS A 145 -4.87 12.31 4.62
N MET A 146 -5.60 11.93 5.67
CA MET A 146 -7.01 11.57 5.54
C MET A 146 -7.90 12.74 5.10
N ALA A 147 -7.64 13.96 5.56
CA ALA A 147 -8.38 15.15 5.13
C ALA A 147 -8.16 15.49 3.65
N ASN A 148 -7.01 15.10 3.10
CA ASN A 148 -6.66 15.29 1.70
C ASN A 148 -7.09 14.13 0.79
N GLY A 149 -7.67 13.06 1.35
CA GLY A 149 -8.06 11.87 0.59
C GLY A 149 -6.87 11.04 0.09
N GLU A 150 -5.72 11.16 0.75
CA GLU A 150 -4.49 10.40 0.48
C GLU A 150 -4.45 9.07 1.24
#